data_AF-A0A7K2EE94-F1
#
_entry.id   AF-A0A7K2EE94-F1
#
_cell.length_a   1.000
_cell.length_b   1.000
_cell.length_c   1.000
_cell.angle_alpha   90.00
_cell.angle_beta   90.00
_cell.angle_gamma   90.00
#
_symmetry.space_group_name_H-M   'P 1'
#
loop_
_entity.id
_entity.type
_entity.pdbx_description
1 polymer ?
#
loop_
_entity_poly.entity_id
_entity_poly.type
_entity_poly.pdbx_seq_one_letter_code
_entity_poly.pdbx_strand_id
1 'polypeptide(L)'
;GEVDEALDVYSRGLWHVYNATIEGMNAGRTPDELAEEVRLPDDLAAHPLLREYYGTVAWSVRSIFNGVLGWFDGNPTRLNPLHPAERARRVAGLAGGAAVLLERAGEALAEGDAQWAAELCDMLLALDFEPTQVMALKADALDEVASGMVTATGRNYLHSCARELREPVDAAG
;
A
#
# COMPACT_ATOMS: atom_id res chain seq x y z
N GLY A 1 -9.11 -29.93 22.19
CA GLY A 1 -8.09 -29.38 23.11
C GLY A 1 -7.55 -28.09 22.54
N GLU A 2 -6.58 -27.45 23.20
CA GLU A 2 -6.01 -26.16 22.77
C GLU A 2 -5.51 -26.17 21.31
N VAL A 3 -4.93 -27.29 20.87
CA VAL A 3 -4.51 -27.48 19.46
C VAL A 3 -5.71 -27.48 18.49
N ASP A 4 -6.81 -28.16 18.84
CA ASP A 4 -7.99 -28.22 17.97
C ASP A 4 -8.64 -26.84 17.85
N GLU A 5 -8.68 -26.08 18.94
CA GLU A 5 -9.18 -24.71 18.95
C GLU A 5 -8.32 -23.78 18.09
N ALA A 6 -6.99 -23.86 18.21
CA ALA A 6 -6.09 -23.08 17.39
C ALA A 6 -6.28 -23.38 15.89
N LEU A 7 -6.38 -24.67 15.52
CA LEU A 7 -6.61 -25.09 14.15
C LEU A 7 -7.99 -24.64 13.63
N ASP A 8 -9.03 -24.72 14.45
CA ASP A 8 -10.37 -24.24 14.09
C ASP A 8 -10.37 -22.73 13.82
N VAL A 9 -9.82 -21.94 14.75
CA VAL A 9 -9.74 -20.47 14.63
C VAL A 9 -8.98 -20.06 13.37
N TYR A 10 -7.81 -20.66 13.11
CA TYR A 10 -7.05 -20.38 11.90
C TYR A 10 -7.80 -20.77 10.63
N SER A 11 -8.38 -21.97 10.61
CA SER A 11 -9.16 -22.45 9.47
C SER A 11 -10.33 -21.51 9.16
N ARG A 12 -11.11 -21.13 10.17
CA ARG A 12 -12.23 -20.19 10.02
C ARG A 12 -11.78 -18.83 9.52
N GLY A 13 -10.67 -18.29 10.05
CA GLY A 13 -10.12 -17.01 9.59
C GLY A 13 -9.69 -17.06 8.13
N LEU A 14 -8.94 -18.09 7.73
CA LEU A 14 -8.48 -18.28 6.36
C LEU A 14 -9.65 -18.43 5.37
N TRP A 15 -10.60 -19.32 5.69
CA TRP A 15 -11.76 -19.54 4.84
C TRP A 15 -12.67 -18.31 4.75
N HIS A 16 -12.82 -17.56 5.84
CA HIS A 16 -13.58 -16.31 5.80
C HIS A 16 -12.96 -15.31 4.81
N VAL A 17 -11.66 -15.02 4.95
CA VAL A 17 -10.98 -14.07 4.07
C VAL A 17 -11.01 -14.56 2.63
N TYR A 18 -10.76 -15.85 2.38
CA TYR A 18 -10.83 -16.42 1.05
C TYR A 18 -12.22 -16.29 0.43
N ASN A 19 -13.26 -16.78 1.11
CA ASN A 19 -14.63 -16.77 0.57
C ASN A 19 -15.13 -15.34 0.35
N ALA A 20 -14.93 -14.43 1.29
CA ALA A 20 -15.33 -13.03 1.14
C ALA A 20 -14.60 -12.37 -0.05
N THR A 21 -13.33 -12.70 -0.26
CA THR A 21 -12.56 -12.21 -1.41
C THR A 21 -13.12 -12.75 -2.73
N ILE A 22 -13.46 -14.05 -2.81
CA ILE A 22 -14.09 -14.66 -4.00
C ILE A 22 -15.48 -14.10 -4.27
N GLU A 23 -16.32 -13.94 -3.24
CA GLU A 23 -17.65 -13.33 -3.36
C GLU A 23 -17.56 -11.91 -3.90
N GLY A 24 -16.61 -11.13 -3.40
CA GLY A 24 -16.32 -9.78 -3.86
C GLY A 24 -15.85 -9.72 -5.32
N MET A 25 -14.97 -10.63 -5.74
CA MET A 25 -14.55 -10.77 -7.14
C MET A 25 -15.74 -11.09 -8.05
N ASN A 26 -16.60 -12.04 -7.63
CA ASN A 26 -17.80 -12.39 -8.39
C ASN A 26 -18.79 -11.22 -8.48
N ALA A 27 -18.78 -10.32 -7.49
CA ALA A 27 -19.54 -9.07 -7.50
C ALA A 27 -18.85 -7.94 -8.30
N GLY A 28 -17.70 -8.19 -8.93
CA GLY A 28 -16.98 -7.23 -9.76
C GLY A 28 -16.16 -6.19 -8.99
N ARG A 29 -15.86 -6.43 -7.71
CA ARG A 29 -15.02 -5.53 -6.90
C ARG A 29 -13.56 -5.66 -7.27
N THR A 30 -12.85 -4.54 -7.20
CA THR A 30 -11.40 -4.45 -7.45
C THR A 30 -10.59 -4.93 -6.23
N PRO A 31 -9.28 -5.25 -6.40
CA PRO A 31 -8.44 -5.66 -5.29
C PRO A 31 -8.37 -4.65 -4.14
N ASP A 32 -8.35 -3.35 -4.48
CA ASP A 32 -8.22 -2.28 -3.49
C ASP A 32 -9.52 -2.05 -2.72
N GLU A 33 -10.67 -2.10 -3.40
CA GLU A 33 -11.97 -2.06 -2.71
C GLU A 33 -12.10 -3.24 -1.74
N LEU A 34 -11.73 -4.45 -2.18
CA LEU A 34 -11.82 -5.64 -1.32
C LEU A 34 -10.86 -5.57 -0.13
N ALA A 35 -9.67 -5.01 -0.32
CA ALA A 35 -8.73 -4.84 0.78
C ALA A 35 -9.24 -3.87 1.86
N GLU A 36 -10.10 -2.91 1.48
CA GLU A 36 -10.78 -2.00 2.42
C GLU A 36 -12.08 -2.58 3.01
N GLU A 37 -12.79 -3.42 2.26
CA GLU A 37 -14.10 -3.95 2.68
C GLU A 37 -13.99 -5.25 3.51
N VAL A 38 -13.07 -6.16 3.15
CA VAL A 38 -12.97 -7.48 3.80
C VAL A 38 -12.33 -7.33 5.18
N ARG A 39 -13.07 -7.75 6.21
CA ARG A 39 -12.65 -7.78 7.61
C ARG A 39 -12.99 -9.13 8.22
N LEU A 40 -12.19 -9.59 9.18
CA LEU A 40 -12.54 -10.76 9.98
C LEU A 40 -13.77 -10.43 10.86
N PRO A 41 -14.65 -11.42 11.12
CA PRO A 41 -15.71 -11.28 12.13
C PRO A 41 -15.12 -10.93 13.50
N ASP A 42 -15.88 -10.19 14.32
CA ASP A 42 -15.39 -9.63 15.59
C ASP A 42 -14.77 -10.67 16.53
N ASP A 43 -15.33 -11.88 16.61
CA ASP A 43 -14.83 -12.98 17.44
C ASP A 43 -13.45 -13.46 16.97
N LEU A 44 -13.23 -13.51 15.65
CA LEU A 44 -11.95 -13.89 15.04
C LEU A 44 -10.94 -12.74 15.09
N ALA A 45 -11.38 -11.51 14.83
CA ALA A 45 -10.52 -10.33 14.83
C ALA A 45 -9.94 -10.02 16.24
N ALA A 46 -10.71 -10.33 17.29
CA ALA A 46 -10.26 -10.18 18.68
C ALA A 46 -9.27 -11.27 19.10
N HIS A 47 -9.26 -12.43 18.43
CA HIS A 47 -8.51 -13.61 18.84
C HIS A 47 -6.98 -13.40 18.73
N PRO A 48 -6.18 -13.72 19.77
CA PRO A 48 -4.74 -13.47 19.77
C PRO A 48 -3.98 -14.08 18.58
N LEU A 49 -4.41 -15.26 18.13
CA LEU A 49 -3.79 -15.99 17.01
C LEU A 49 -3.96 -15.31 15.64
N LEU A 50 -4.97 -14.45 15.48
CA LEU A 50 -5.29 -13.80 14.21
C LEU A 50 -4.88 -12.32 14.18
N ARG A 51 -4.12 -11.86 15.19
CA ARG A 51 -3.57 -10.50 15.20
C ARG A 51 -2.58 -10.30 14.06
N GLU A 52 -2.70 -9.15 13.40
CA GLU A 52 -1.96 -8.77 12.21
C GLU A 52 -0.53 -8.30 12.52
N TYR A 53 0.25 -9.08 13.27
CA TYR A 53 1.63 -8.73 13.59
C TYR A 53 2.61 -9.04 12.45
N TYR A 54 2.30 -10.02 11.61
CA TYR A 54 3.18 -10.45 10.51
C TYR A 54 2.62 -10.14 9.12
N GLY A 55 1.31 -10.26 8.92
CA GLY A 55 0.63 -9.88 7.69
C GLY A 55 -0.72 -9.25 8.02
N THR A 56 -1.41 -8.74 7.00
CA THR A 56 -2.75 -8.18 7.13
C THR A 56 -3.76 -8.94 6.28
N VAL A 57 -5.02 -8.90 6.69
CA VAL A 57 -6.18 -9.31 5.90
C VAL A 57 -6.16 -8.60 4.54
N ALA A 58 -5.89 -7.29 4.53
CA ALA A 58 -5.81 -6.50 3.31
C ALA A 58 -4.74 -7.02 2.31
N TRP A 59 -3.58 -7.46 2.80
CA TRP A 59 -2.53 -8.05 1.94
C TRP A 59 -2.89 -9.47 1.49
N SER A 60 -3.52 -10.26 2.36
CA SER A 60 -4.05 -11.58 2.00
C SER A 60 -5.12 -11.49 0.92
N VAL A 61 -6.05 -10.54 1.02
CA VAL A 61 -7.08 -10.26 0.01
C VAL A 61 -6.45 -9.96 -1.35
N ARG A 62 -5.48 -9.02 -1.39
CA ARG A 62 -4.74 -8.71 -2.64
C ARG A 62 -4.02 -9.93 -3.20
N SER A 63 -3.42 -10.75 -2.33
CA SER A 63 -2.71 -11.97 -2.72
C SER A 63 -3.67 -13.03 -3.29
N ILE A 64 -4.85 -13.21 -2.68
CA ILE A 64 -5.88 -14.14 -3.15
C ILE A 64 -6.44 -13.66 -4.49
N PHE A 65 -6.75 -12.37 -4.62
CA PHE A 65 -7.17 -11.78 -5.89
C PHE A 65 -6.16 -12.06 -7.00
N ASN A 66 -4.89 -11.72 -6.78
CA ASN A 66 -3.84 -11.94 -7.77
C ASN A 66 -3.63 -13.44 -8.06
N GLY A 67 -3.80 -14.32 -7.06
CA GLY A 67 -3.71 -15.77 -7.26
C GLY A 67 -4.84 -16.36 -8.11
N VAL A 68 -6.02 -15.72 -8.12
CA VAL A 68 -7.22 -16.23 -8.80
C VAL A 68 -7.44 -15.56 -10.15
N LEU A 69 -7.43 -14.22 -10.20
CA LEU A 69 -7.70 -13.43 -11.41
C LEU A 69 -6.43 -12.84 -12.04
N GLY A 70 -5.31 -12.82 -11.30
CA GLY A 70 -4.09 -12.15 -11.73
C GLY A 70 -4.08 -10.65 -11.44
N TRP A 71 -3.23 -9.94 -12.17
CA TRP A 71 -2.95 -8.51 -11.95
C TRP A 71 -4.05 -7.57 -12.48
N PHE A 72 -4.89 -8.04 -13.41
CA PHE A 72 -5.87 -7.21 -14.11
C PHE A 72 -7.20 -7.20 -13.35
N ASP A 73 -7.65 -6.01 -12.97
CA ASP A 73 -8.84 -5.79 -12.14
C ASP A 73 -10.14 -5.63 -12.93
N GLY A 74 -10.10 -5.78 -14.26
CA GLY A 74 -11.24 -5.63 -15.14
C GLY A 74 -11.46 -4.22 -15.69
N ASN A 75 -10.77 -3.20 -15.19
CA ASN A 75 -10.88 -1.84 -15.74
C ASN A 75 -10.07 -1.72 -17.04
N PRO A 76 -10.69 -1.48 -18.21
CA PRO A 76 -9.98 -1.45 -19.50
C PRO A 76 -8.84 -0.43 -19.57
N THR A 77 -8.93 0.68 -18.81
CA THR A 77 -7.87 1.71 -18.78
C THR A 77 -6.58 1.23 -18.11
N ARG A 78 -6.66 0.17 -17.31
CA ARG A 78 -5.51 -0.47 -16.64
C ARG A 78 -4.91 -1.61 -17.46
N LEU A 79 -5.50 -1.99 -18.60
CA LEU A 79 -4.97 -3.06 -19.45
C LEU A 79 -3.65 -2.66 -20.12
N ASN A 80 -3.52 -1.40 -20.50
CA ASN A 80 -2.29 -0.81 -21.03
C ASN A 80 -2.13 0.61 -20.50
N PRO A 81 -1.71 0.78 -19.23
CA PRO A 81 -1.64 2.08 -18.59
C PRO A 81 -0.55 2.95 -19.24
N LEU A 82 -0.70 4.27 -19.13
CA LEU A 82 0.39 5.20 -19.45
C LEU A 82 1.65 4.85 -18.66
N HIS A 83 2.81 5.05 -19.28
CA HIS A 83 4.09 5.02 -18.58
C HIS A 83 4.04 5.96 -17.36
N PRO A 84 4.59 5.57 -16.18
CA PRO A 84 4.51 6.38 -14.96
C PRO A 84 4.93 7.85 -15.16
N ALA A 85 6.05 8.10 -15.82
CA ALA A 85 6.53 9.45 -16.13
C ALA A 85 5.54 10.27 -17.00
N GLU A 86 4.85 9.62 -17.95
CA GLU A 86 3.85 10.30 -18.79
C GLU A 86 2.62 10.68 -17.96
N ARG A 87 2.14 9.77 -17.12
CA ARG A 87 1.02 10.03 -16.20
C ARG A 87 1.38 11.16 -15.24
N ALA A 88 2.55 11.08 -14.60
CA ALA A 88 3.04 12.08 -13.66
C ALA A 88 3.13 13.47 -14.31
N ARG A 89 3.59 13.57 -15.56
CA ARG A 89 3.70 14.85 -16.27
C ARG A 89 2.34 15.49 -16.49
N ARG A 90 1.32 14.69 -16.83
CA ARG A 90 -0.05 15.18 -17.01
C ARG A 90 -0.67 15.61 -15.69
N VAL A 91 -0.47 14.85 -14.61
CA VAL A 91 -0.97 15.20 -13.28
C VAL A 91 -0.29 16.48 -12.77
N ALA A 92 1.03 16.59 -12.88
CA ALA A 92 1.76 17.80 -12.54
C ALA A 92 1.25 19.01 -13.36
N GLY A 93 1.00 18.82 -14.65
CA GLY A 93 0.40 19.86 -15.51
C GLY A 93 -0.96 20.34 -15.02
N LEU A 94 -1.83 19.43 -14.55
CA LEU A 94 -3.13 19.78 -13.94
C LEU A 94 -2.96 20.49 -12.60
N ALA A 95 -1.93 20.14 -11.81
CA ALA A 95 -1.65 20.72 -10.51
C ALA A 95 -0.98 22.11 -10.57
N GLY A 96 -0.50 22.55 -11.75
CA GLY A 96 0.24 23.82 -11.91
C GLY A 96 1.76 23.68 -12.02
N GLY A 97 2.26 22.46 -12.17
CA GLY A 97 3.68 22.12 -12.36
C GLY A 97 4.23 21.21 -11.26
N ALA A 98 5.43 20.66 -11.48
CA ALA A 98 6.09 19.78 -10.52
C ALA A 98 6.46 20.49 -9.21
N ALA A 99 6.81 21.78 -9.27
CA ALA A 99 7.07 22.58 -8.07
C ALA A 99 5.83 22.69 -7.16
N VAL A 100 4.65 22.91 -7.75
CA VAL A 100 3.39 22.94 -6.99
C VAL A 100 3.08 21.56 -6.43
N LEU A 101 3.32 20.50 -7.20
CA LEU A 101 3.11 19.13 -6.73
C LEU A 101 4.02 18.78 -5.53
N LEU A 102 5.26 19.29 -5.50
CA LEU A 102 6.16 19.16 -4.36
C LEU A 102 5.67 19.94 -3.12
N GLU A 103 5.16 21.16 -3.31
CA GLU A 103 4.50 21.93 -2.23
C GLU A 103 3.33 21.12 -1.65
N ARG A 104 2.45 20.57 -2.50
CA ARG A 104 1.32 19.73 -2.07
C ARG A 104 1.76 18.46 -1.35
N ALA A 105 2.89 17.86 -1.73
CA ALA A 105 3.43 16.70 -1.03
C ALA A 105 3.87 17.06 0.40
N GLY A 106 4.50 18.23 0.57
CA GLY A 106 4.88 18.74 1.89
C GLY A 106 3.67 19.10 2.76
N GLU A 107 2.64 19.73 2.17
CA GLU A 107 1.37 20.02 2.84
C GLU A 107 0.66 18.75 3.31
N ALA A 108 0.51 17.75 2.42
CA ALA A 108 -0.12 16.48 2.75
C ALA A 108 0.57 15.79 3.94
N LEU A 109 1.91 15.78 3.95
CA LEU A 109 2.66 15.23 5.08
C LEU A 109 2.41 16.02 6.38
N ALA A 110 2.43 17.36 6.32
CA ALA A 110 2.18 18.21 7.47
C ALA A 110 0.76 18.06 8.04
N GLU A 111 -0.20 17.69 7.21
CA GLU A 111 -1.60 17.44 7.58
C GLU A 111 -1.85 16.00 8.07
N GLY A 112 -0.82 15.14 8.07
CA GLY A 112 -0.92 13.74 8.50
C GLY A 112 -1.36 12.77 7.39
N ASP A 113 -1.48 13.22 6.14
CA ASP A 113 -1.77 12.39 4.98
C ASP A 113 -0.47 11.86 4.34
N ALA A 114 0.27 11.10 5.15
CA ALA A 114 1.61 10.63 4.79
C ALA A 114 1.59 9.65 3.61
N GLN A 115 0.57 8.80 3.51
CA GLN A 115 0.43 7.88 2.37
C GLN A 115 0.28 8.65 1.06
N TRP A 116 -0.55 9.71 1.04
CA TRP A 116 -0.71 10.55 -0.13
C TRP A 116 0.57 11.34 -0.45
N ALA A 117 1.25 11.87 0.57
CA ALA A 117 2.54 12.53 0.38
C ALA A 117 3.57 11.61 -0.30
N ALA A 118 3.64 10.34 0.10
CA ALA A 118 4.53 9.35 -0.51
C ALA A 118 4.17 9.07 -1.99
N GLU A 119 2.87 9.00 -2.32
CA GLU A 119 2.39 8.82 -3.71
C GLU A 119 2.65 10.04 -4.60
N LEU A 120 2.53 11.25 -4.04
CA LEU A 120 2.93 12.48 -4.73
C LEU A 120 4.43 12.48 -5.01
N CYS A 121 5.25 12.03 -4.05
CA CYS A 121 6.68 11.87 -4.26
C CYS A 121 7.01 10.84 -5.35
N ASP A 122 6.26 9.75 -5.49
CA ASP A 122 6.45 8.80 -6.60
C ASP A 122 6.25 9.45 -7.97
N MET A 123 5.26 10.33 -8.11
CA MET A 123 5.08 11.08 -9.35
C MET A 123 6.24 12.05 -9.61
N LEU A 124 6.75 12.73 -8.58
CA LEU A 124 7.88 13.65 -8.69
C LEU A 124 9.18 12.92 -9.07
N LEU A 125 9.44 11.75 -8.48
CA LEU A 125 10.59 10.90 -8.83
C LEU A 125 10.48 10.37 -10.26
N ALA A 126 9.28 9.98 -10.71
CA ALA A 126 9.04 9.59 -12.10
C ALA A 126 9.29 10.72 -13.11
N LEU A 127 9.32 11.98 -12.64
CA LEU A 127 9.64 13.17 -13.41
C LEU A 127 11.10 13.61 -13.30
N ASP A 128 11.91 12.94 -12.48
CA ASP A 128 13.28 13.36 -12.14
C ASP A 128 13.35 14.82 -11.63
N PHE A 129 12.33 15.24 -10.87
CA PHE A 129 12.22 16.60 -10.36
C PHE A 129 12.80 16.68 -8.94
N GLU A 130 13.87 17.46 -8.76
CA GLU A 130 14.53 17.67 -7.45
C GLU A 130 14.72 16.35 -6.64
N PRO A 131 15.31 15.30 -7.24
CA PRO A 131 15.25 13.94 -6.70
C PRO A 131 15.76 13.83 -5.28
N THR A 132 16.82 14.56 -4.91
CA THR A 132 17.34 14.56 -3.53
C THR A 132 16.32 15.09 -2.52
N GLN A 133 15.64 16.20 -2.84
CA GLN A 133 14.62 16.76 -1.94
C GLN A 133 13.39 15.86 -1.86
N VAL A 134 12.96 15.31 -2.99
CA VAL A 134 11.80 14.41 -3.06
C VAL A 134 12.05 13.10 -2.35
N MET A 135 13.25 12.51 -2.47
CA MET A 135 13.62 11.30 -1.74
C MET A 135 13.61 11.52 -0.23
N ALA A 136 14.11 12.67 0.25
CA ALA A 136 14.06 13.02 1.66
C ALA A 136 12.62 13.17 2.16
N LEU A 137 11.77 13.89 1.43
CA LEU A 137 10.35 14.04 1.77
C LEU A 137 9.61 12.70 1.76
N LYS A 138 9.89 11.85 0.76
CA LYS A 138 9.32 10.50 0.67
C LYS A 138 9.74 9.65 1.86
N ALA A 139 11.01 9.73 2.27
CA ALA A 139 11.49 9.00 3.44
C ALA A 139 10.75 9.40 4.72
N ASP A 140 10.51 10.70 4.93
CA ASP A 140 9.75 11.19 6.08
C ASP A 140 8.30 10.70 6.04
N ALA A 141 7.67 10.72 4.85
CA ALA A 141 6.33 10.19 4.66
C ALA A 141 6.25 8.67 4.94
N LEU A 142 7.22 7.88 4.47
CA LEU A 142 7.26 6.44 4.72
C LEU A 142 7.45 6.10 6.20
N ASP A 143 8.24 6.88 6.93
CA ASP A 143 8.39 6.70 8.39
C ASP A 143 7.09 6.99 9.13
N GLU A 144 6.33 8.02 8.73
CA GLU A 144 5.03 8.33 9.31
C GLU A 144 4.01 7.22 9.02
N VAL A 145 3.94 6.72 7.78
CA VAL A 145 3.10 5.54 7.43
C VAL A 145 3.49 4.33 8.28
N ALA A 146 4.78 4.07 8.44
CA ALA A 146 5.28 2.96 9.24
C ALA A 146 4.90 3.09 10.72
N SER A 147 4.86 4.29 11.27
CA SER A 147 4.51 4.56 12.66
C SER A 147 3.06 4.13 13.00
N GLY A 148 2.16 4.20 12.03
CA GLY A 148 0.77 3.76 12.16
C GLY A 148 0.57 2.24 12.01
N MET A 149 1.60 1.49 11.61
CA MET A 149 1.47 0.06 11.32
C MET A 149 1.65 -0.84 12.54
N VAL A 150 0.66 -1.71 12.76
CA VAL A 150 0.77 -2.83 13.71
C VAL A 150 1.70 -3.92 13.18
N THR A 151 1.67 -4.19 11.87
CA THR A 151 2.49 -5.21 11.21
C THR A 151 3.98 -4.89 11.33
N ALA A 152 4.73 -5.78 11.98
CA ALA A 152 6.17 -5.63 12.14
C ALA A 152 6.92 -5.71 10.81
N THR A 153 6.47 -6.59 9.90
CA THR A 153 7.06 -6.76 8.57
C THR A 153 6.89 -5.50 7.71
N GLY A 154 5.68 -4.95 7.63
CA GLY A 154 5.40 -3.71 6.90
C GLY A 154 6.13 -2.52 7.48
N ARG A 155 6.01 -2.31 8.79
CA ARG A 155 6.71 -1.23 9.49
C ARG A 155 8.21 -1.27 9.26
N ASN A 156 8.85 -2.43 9.44
CA ASN A 156 10.29 -2.56 9.24
C ASN A 156 10.68 -2.34 7.78
N TYR A 157 9.90 -2.85 6.83
CA TYR A 157 10.14 -2.65 5.41
C TYR A 157 10.11 -1.17 5.03
N LEU A 158 9.10 -0.44 5.46
CA LEU A 158 8.96 1.00 5.20
C LEU A 158 10.10 1.81 5.83
N HIS A 159 10.48 1.53 7.09
CA HIS A 159 11.65 2.17 7.72
C HIS A 159 12.95 1.85 6.99
N SER A 160 13.14 0.63 6.49
CA SER A 160 14.31 0.28 5.68
C SER A 160 14.35 1.09 4.38
N CYS A 161 13.24 1.17 3.64
CA CYS A 161 13.16 1.99 2.43
C CYS A 161 13.38 3.48 2.73
N ALA A 162 12.82 4.00 3.82
CA ALA A 162 13.03 5.38 4.25
C ALA A 162 14.50 5.68 4.57
N ARG A 163 15.22 4.70 5.16
CA ARG A 163 16.67 4.83 5.38
C ARG A 163 17.44 4.86 4.06
N GLU A 164 17.16 3.94 3.14
CA GLU A 164 17.82 3.87 1.83
C GLU A 164 17.60 5.16 1.03
N LEU A 165 16.41 5.76 1.07
CA LEU A 165 16.11 7.04 0.40
C LEU A 165 16.89 8.23 0.97
N ARG A 166 17.38 8.15 2.21
CA ARG A 166 18.19 9.20 2.84
C ARG A 166 19.69 8.98 2.64
N GLU A 167 20.09 7.80 2.22
CA GLU A 167 21.48 7.54 1.90
C GLU A 167 21.84 8.33 0.63
N PRO A 168 23.00 9.00 0.59
CA PRO A 168 23.49 9.56 -0.65
C PRO A 168 23.51 8.43 -1.68
N VAL A 169 22.95 8.67 -2.87
CA VAL A 169 23.21 7.77 -3.99
C VAL A 169 24.71 7.79 -4.19
N ASP A 170 25.41 6.78 -3.68
CA ASP A 170 26.83 6.64 -3.91
C ASP A 170 27.02 6.78 -5.42
N ALA A 171 27.89 7.70 -5.82
CA ALA A 171 28.37 7.78 -7.19
C ALA A 171 29.24 6.54 -7.44
N ALA A 172 28.60 5.38 -7.58
CA ALA A 172 29.23 4.10 -7.73
C ALA A 172 28.84 3.52 -9.10
N GLY A 173 29.74 3.74 -10.06
CA GLY A 173 29.94 2.87 -11.23
C GLY A 173 29.36 3.35 -12.54
#